data_AF-A0A9Q0MDD8-F1
#
_entry.id   AF-A0A9Q0MDD8-F1
#
_cell.length_a   1.000
_cell.length_b   1.000
_cell.length_c   1.000
_cell.angle_alpha   90.00
_cell.angle_beta   90.00
_cell.angle_gamma   90.00
#
_symmetry.space_group_name_H-M   'P 1'
#
loop_
_entity.id
_entity.type
_entity.pdbx_description
1 polymer ?
#
loop_
_entity_poly.entity_id
_entity_poly.type
_entity_poly.pdbx_seq_one_letter_code
_entity_poly.pdbx_strand_id
1 'polypeptide(L)'
;MSLLVQNICKLSNSIFSQVPRSSNSWDEALSKFKHLFAQMSIHDLYLNANELASQIPPTINPRERYPSAPCSYVSVFENEIFSLTVFCLRRRGSHDSIT
;
A
#
# COMPACT_ATOMS: atom_id res chain seq x y z
N MET A 1 -14.40 -1.10 6.48
CA MET A 1 -13.02 -0.75 6.90
C MET A 1 -12.68 -1.48 8.19
N SER A 2 -11.61 -2.27 8.20
CA SER A 2 -11.27 -3.16 9.32
C SER A 2 -10.84 -2.34 10.54
N LEU A 3 -10.97 -2.95 11.73
CA LEU A 3 -10.53 -2.33 12.99
C LEU A 3 -9.03 -2.01 12.97
N LEU A 4 -8.24 -2.86 12.31
CA LEU A 4 -6.80 -2.67 12.15
C LEU A 4 -6.49 -1.41 11.32
N VAL A 5 -7.15 -1.22 10.17
CA VAL A 5 -6.98 -0.02 9.33
C VAL A 5 -7.43 1.24 10.08
N GLN A 6 -8.55 1.18 10.82
CA GLN A 6 -9.00 2.30 11.65
C GLN A 6 -7.95 2.69 12.70
N ASN A 7 -7.34 1.72 13.38
CA ASN A 7 -6.32 1.97 14.39
C ASN A 7 -5.04 2.57 13.79
N ILE A 8 -4.65 2.10 12.61
CA ILE A 8 -3.52 2.67 11.86
C ILE A 8 -3.80 4.11 11.47
N CYS A 9 -4.98 4.43 10.92
CA CYS A 9 -5.34 5.80 10.57
C CYS A 9 -5.34 6.74 11.81
N LYS A 10 -5.81 6.26 12.97
CA LYS A 10 -5.76 7.03 14.23
C LYS A 10 -4.33 7.32 14.68
N LEU A 11 -3.45 6.31 14.66
CA LEU A 11 -2.04 6.48 15.01
C LEU A 11 -1.32 7.38 14.01
N SER A 12 -1.58 7.22 12.71
CA SER A 12 -1.03 8.09 11.66
C SER A 12 -1.39 9.55 11.90
N ASN A 13 -2.66 9.86 12.22
CA ASN A 13 -3.05 11.21 12.60
C ASN A 13 -2.23 11.70 13.80
N SER A 14 -2.13 10.93 14.88
CA SER A 14 -1.33 11.33 16.04
C SER A 14 0.16 11.55 15.74
N ILE A 15 0.76 10.78 14.83
CA ILE A 15 2.18 10.87 14.48
C ILE A 15 2.45 12.07 13.56
N PHE A 16 1.58 12.30 12.59
CA PHE A 16 1.80 13.27 11.53
C PHE A 16 1.15 14.63 11.81
N SER A 17 0.20 14.73 12.74
CA SER A 17 -0.42 16.00 13.15
C SER A 17 0.35 16.76 14.23
N GLN A 18 1.28 16.11 14.95
CA GLN A 18 2.01 16.72 16.07
C GLN A 18 3.30 17.39 15.60
N VAL A 19 3.27 18.72 15.54
CA VAL A 19 4.46 19.58 15.44
C VAL A 19 4.35 20.63 16.55
N PRO A 20 5.33 20.78 17.46
CA PRO A 20 6.63 20.08 17.53
C PRO A 20 6.56 18.67 18.11
N ARG A 21 7.48 17.80 17.68
CA ARG A 21 7.56 16.39 18.09
C ARG A 21 8.16 16.28 19.50
N SER A 22 7.36 15.85 20.48
CA SER A 22 7.85 15.34 21.76
C SER A 22 8.53 13.98 21.52
N SER A 23 9.84 13.87 21.76
CA SER A 23 10.65 12.70 21.36
C SER A 23 10.08 11.39 21.90
N ASN A 24 9.76 11.33 23.18
CA ASN A 24 9.39 10.08 23.85
C ASN A 24 8.02 9.56 23.42
N SER A 25 7.03 10.45 23.24
CA SER A 25 5.68 10.06 22.81
C SER A 25 5.61 9.73 21.32
N TRP A 26 6.43 10.39 20.50
CA TRP A 26 6.48 10.14 19.07
C TRP A 26 7.12 8.77 18.76
N ASP A 27 8.20 8.42 19.45
CA ASP A 27 8.88 7.12 19.29
C ASP A 27 7.97 5.94 19.69
N GLU A 28 7.22 6.09 20.79
CA GLU A 28 6.26 5.08 21.23
C GLU A 28 5.10 4.92 20.23
N ALA A 29 4.53 6.03 19.75
CA ALA A 29 3.47 6.01 18.75
C ALA A 29 3.95 5.38 17.44
N LEU A 30 5.16 5.71 16.99
CA LEU A 30 5.76 5.13 15.78
C LEU A 30 6.02 3.63 15.94
N SER A 31 6.50 3.19 17.11
CA SER A 31 6.70 1.77 17.39
C SER A 31 5.39 0.98 17.32
N LYS A 32 4.33 1.50 17.95
CA LYS A 32 2.97 0.93 17.86
C LYS A 32 2.43 0.91 16.43
N PHE A 33 2.63 2.00 15.68
CA PHE A 33 2.25 2.07 14.26
C PHE A 33 2.94 0.98 13.44
N LYS A 34 4.26 0.83 13.57
CA LYS A 34 5.02 -0.21 12.85
C LYS A 34 4.53 -1.61 13.19
N HIS A 35 4.25 -1.88 14.47
CA HIS A 35 3.75 -3.19 14.91
C HIS A 35 2.40 -3.54 14.29
N LEU A 36 1.44 -2.60 14.30
CA LEU A 36 0.13 -2.80 13.69
C LEU A 36 0.19 -2.88 12.17
N PHE A 37 1.01 -2.04 11.54
CA PHE A 37 1.19 -2.06 10.09
C PHE A 37 1.75 -3.40 9.60
N ALA A 38 2.67 -4.00 10.37
CA ALA A 38 3.24 -5.32 10.05
C ALA A 38 2.23 -6.48 10.15
N GLN A 39 1.13 -6.30 10.89
CA GLN A 39 0.06 -7.29 11.01
C GLN A 39 -1.00 -7.16 9.91
N MET A 40 -0.96 -6.08 9.12
CA MET A 40 -1.94 -5.83 8.08
C MET A 40 -1.83 -6.86 6.95
N SER A 41 -2.96 -7.45 6.59
CA SER A 41 -3.10 -8.29 5.41
C SER A 41 -3.92 -7.61 4.32
N ILE A 42 -3.86 -8.16 3.11
CA ILE A 42 -4.68 -7.67 1.98
C ILE A 42 -6.19 -7.80 2.26
N HIS A 43 -6.58 -8.78 3.09
CA HIS A 43 -7.98 -8.98 3.49
C HIS A 43 -8.49 -7.86 4.40
N ASP A 44 -7.62 -7.31 5.27
CA ASP A 44 -7.97 -6.18 6.14
C ASP A 44 -8.27 -4.91 5.36
N LEU A 45 -7.78 -4.83 4.14
CA LEU A 45 -7.97 -3.73 3.20
C LEU A 45 -9.23 -3.91 2.33
N TYR A 46 -9.97 -5.02 2.48
CA TYR A 46 -11.07 -5.42 1.58
C TYR A 46 -10.66 -5.41 0.11
N LEU A 47 -9.38 -5.64 -0.17
CA LEU A 47 -8.83 -5.65 -1.51
C LEU A 47 -8.85 -7.08 -2.04
N ASN A 48 -9.56 -7.28 -3.16
CA ASN A 48 -9.49 -8.53 -3.91
C ASN A 48 -8.32 -8.47 -4.89
N ALA A 49 -7.30 -9.32 -4.69
CA ALA A 49 -6.12 -9.38 -5.55
C ALA A 49 -6.47 -9.62 -7.03
N ASN A 50 -7.54 -10.36 -7.31
CA ASN A 50 -7.97 -10.66 -8.68
C ASN A 50 -8.60 -9.43 -9.36
N GLU A 51 -9.34 -8.61 -8.62
CA GLU A 51 -9.91 -7.35 -9.12
C GLU A 51 -8.81 -6.30 -9.34
N LEU A 52 -7.80 -6.25 -8.47
CA LEU A 52 -6.64 -5.39 -8.64
C LEU A 52 -5.80 -5.77 -9.87
N ALA A 53 -5.66 -7.07 -10.12
CA ALA A 53 -4.92 -7.59 -11.26
C ALA A 53 -5.63 -7.34 -12.59
N SER A 54 -6.97 -7.32 -12.62
CA SER A 54 -7.74 -7.04 -13.83
C SER A 54 -7.67 -5.56 -14.26
N GLN A 55 -7.35 -4.65 -13.32
CA GLN A 55 -7.11 -3.23 -13.61
C GLN A 55 -5.73 -2.96 -14.22
N ILE A 56 -4.81 -3.93 -14.21
CA ILE A 56 -3.52 -3.81 -14.86
C ILE A 56 -3.70 -4.15 -16.33
N PRO A 57 -3.50 -3.20 -17.28
CA PRO A 57 -3.67 -3.47 -18.69
C PRO A 57 -2.85 -4.69 -19.12
N PRO A 58 -3.39 -5.62 -19.92
CA PRO A 58 -2.58 -6.68 -20.49
C PRO A 58 -1.47 -6.05 -21.32
N THR A 59 -0.25 -6.57 -21.21
CA THR A 59 0.86 -6.12 -22.06
C THR A 59 0.58 -6.60 -23.48
N ILE A 60 -0.01 -5.76 -24.32
CA ILE A 60 -0.43 -6.13 -25.68
C ILE A 60 0.78 -6.34 -26.62
N ASN A 61 1.99 -5.90 -26.24
CA ASN A 61 3.17 -6.04 -27.07
C ASN A 61 4.45 -6.36 -26.26
N PRO A 62 5.11 -7.53 -26.48
CA PRO A 62 6.43 -7.81 -25.92
C PRO A 62 7.55 -6.89 -26.47
N ARG A 63 7.28 -6.15 -27.55
CA ARG A 63 8.23 -5.24 -28.22
C ARG A 63 8.07 -3.77 -27.85
N GLU A 64 6.97 -3.41 -27.19
CA GLU A 64 6.81 -2.06 -26.65
C GLU A 64 7.62 -1.97 -25.35
N ARG A 65 8.83 -1.40 -25.44
CA ARG A 65 9.62 -1.00 -24.27
C ARG A 65 8.89 0.12 -23.54
N TYR A 66 7.87 -0.22 -22.75
CA TYR A 66 7.42 0.68 -21.70
C TYR A 66 8.54 0.75 -20.64
N PRO A 67 9.05 1.94 -20.33
CA PRO A 67 10.10 2.09 -19.31
C PRO A 67 9.60 1.74 -17.90
N SER A 68 8.29 1.68 -17.67
CA SER A 68 7.67 1.34 -16.38
C SER A 68 6.84 0.07 -16.49
N ALA A 69 7.06 -0.91 -15.59
CA ALA A 69 6.16 -2.05 -15.44
C ALA A 69 4.73 -1.55 -15.18
N PRO A 70 3.69 -2.16 -15.78
CA PRO A 70 2.33 -1.71 -15.55
C PRO A 70 1.98 -1.91 -14.07
N CYS A 71 1.53 -0.81 -13.45
CA CYS A 71 1.24 -0.68 -12.03
C CYS A 71 -0.17 -0.11 -11.91
N SER A 72 -1.01 -0.71 -11.07
CA SER A 72 -2.26 -0.11 -10.61
C SER A 72 -2.09 0.33 -9.16
N TYR A 73 -2.91 1.28 -8.70
CA TYR A 73 -2.91 1.67 -7.30
C TYR A 73 -4.33 1.82 -6.77
N VAL A 74 -4.49 1.61 -5.46
CA VAL A 74 -5.73 1.90 -4.75
C VAL A 74 -5.44 2.78 -3.55
N SER A 75 -6.11 3.93 -3.51
CA SER A 75 -6.13 4.79 -2.33
C SER A 75 -7.11 4.19 -1.32
N VAL A 76 -6.59 3.71 -0.19
CA VAL A 76 -7.38 3.13 0.90
C VAL A 76 -7.88 4.23 1.83
N PHE A 77 -7.04 5.23 2.07
CA PHE A 77 -7.35 6.40 2.87
C PHE A 77 -6.49 7.57 2.43
N GLU A 78 -7.05 8.76 2.41
CA GLU A 78 -6.33 9.98 2.09
C GLU A 78 -6.94 11.15 2.86
N ASN A 79 -6.08 11.97 3.45
CA ASN A 79 -6.45 13.27 4.00
C ASN A 79 -5.31 14.27 3.78
N GLU A 80 -5.46 15.49 4.30
CA GLU A 80 -4.47 16.57 4.15
C GLU A 80 -3.12 16.29 4.82
N ILE A 81 -3.04 15.26 5.68
CA ILE A 81 -1.88 14.97 6.53
C ILE A 81 -1.12 13.74 6.02
N PHE A 82 -1.82 12.69 5.58
CA PHE A 82 -1.22 11.46 5.07
C PHE A 82 -2.16 10.67 4.14
N SER A 83 -1.56 9.75 3.38
CA SER A 83 -2.28 8.80 2.53
C SER A 83 -1.83 7.36 2.79
N LEU A 84 -2.77 6.41 2.76
CA LEU A 84 -2.53 4.97 2.70
C LEU A 84 -2.90 4.48 1.31
N THR A 85 -1.88 4.17 0.49
CA THR A 85 -2.05 3.75 -0.90
C THR A 85 -1.36 2.41 -1.12
N VAL A 86 -2.07 1.49 -1.76
CA VAL A 86 -1.52 0.19 -2.16
C VAL A 86 -1.15 0.27 -3.63
N PHE A 87 0.11 -0.05 -3.94
CA PHE A 87 0.59 -0.19 -5.31
C PHE A 87 0.64 -1.67 -5.68
N CYS A 88 -0.04 -2.02 -6.76
CA CYS A 88 -0.08 -3.36 -7.30
C CYS A 88 0.83 -3.44 -8.51
N LEU A 89 1.96 -4.13 -8.33
CA LEU A 89 2.98 -4.30 -9.36
C LEU A 89 2.78 -5.64 -10.05
N ARG A 90 2.69 -5.64 -11.38
CA ARG A 90 2.72 -6.89 -12.14
C ARG A 90 4.13 -7.47 -12.08
N ARG A 91 4.25 -8.72 -11.62
CA ARG A 91 5.50 -9.48 -11.74
C ARG A 91 5.83 -9.60 -13.23
N ARG A 92 7.01 -9.13 -13.67
CA ARG A 92 7.53 -9.49 -14.99
C ARG A 92 7.59 -11.01 -15.03
N GLY A 93 6.84 -11.64 -15.93
CA GLY A 93 6.88 -13.09 -16.08
C GLY A 93 8.32 -13.52 -16.25
N SER A 94 8.76 -14.50 -15.47
CA SER A 94 9.83 -15.38 -15.93
C SER A 94 9.32 -15.96 -17.24
N HIS A 95 10.07 -15.72 -18.30
CA HIS A 95 9.87 -16.37 -19.57
C HIS A 95 10.19 -17.85 -19.32
N ASP A 96 9.22 -18.63 -18.85
CA ASP A 96 9.36 -20.08 -18.82
C ASP A 96 9.45 -20.52 -20.28
N SER A 97 10.68 -20.83 -20.67
CA SER A 97 11.06 -21.33 -21.98
C SER A 97 10.26 -22.58 -22.29
N ILE A 98 9.20 -22.44 -23.08
CA ILE A 98 8.67 -23.54 -23.87
C ILE A 98 9.52 -23.60 -25.13
N THR A 99 10.60 -24.38 -25.07
CA THR A 99 11.25 -25.11 -26.17
C THR A 99 12.20 -26.12 -25.57
#